data_AF-A0A317INI5-F1
#
_entry.id   AF-A0A317INI5-F1
#
_cell.length_a   1.000
_cell.length_b   1.000
_cell.length_c   1.000
_cell.angle_alpha   90.00
_cell.angle_beta   90.00
_cell.angle_gamma   90.00
#
_symmetry.space_group_name_H-M   'P 1'
#
loop_
_entity.id
_entity.type
_entity.pdbx_description
1 polymer ?
#
loop_
_entity_poly.entity_id
_entity_poly.type
_entity_poly.pdbx_seq_one_letter_code
_entity_poly.pdbx_strand_id
1 'polypeptide(L)'
;MHLPAQTAPSASPQSDRSIGEVASVDQQRRQIVLKEDKGNFVVVLFADKTALLRIPAGETDIKKASRIAATDIGAGDRLLAVGSKNETGTAVEARTIVVINRTELAAKQQREQEEWQKRGISGIVATVEPADKSLSVAVGEKKYKVQSTDKTEFRRYAADSAKYSDSQSSTLAALRPGDQIRVLGQKDEDALTLTAERVVSGAFQRVAGTITSVKADSGEIRLTDLVNRKPYTVQVTARSTTRQLPLAIANLIAQRLLPTTQGAAAPAAAASGSALAAARNGADVGQLLDRLPPVSLADLKSGNAIVVNGTPSADGTKITAITLISGIEPIANAVPNLLRDVLGGWNLGGGGDLIDLPQ
;
A
#
# COMPACT_ATOMS: atom_id res chain seq x y z
N MET A 1 -14.16 -56.75 24.02
CA MET A 1 -13.29 -55.64 23.61
C MET A 1 -14.02 -54.33 23.86
N HIS A 2 -13.67 -53.58 24.91
CA HIS A 2 -14.05 -52.18 25.05
C HIS A 2 -12.78 -51.42 25.43
N LEU A 3 -12.26 -50.65 24.46
CA LEU A 3 -11.14 -49.72 24.67
C LEU A 3 -11.65 -48.50 25.47
N PRO A 4 -10.89 -47.98 26.44
CA PRO A 4 -11.20 -46.70 27.06
C PRO A 4 -10.92 -45.55 26.06
N ALA A 5 -11.84 -44.59 26.05
CA ALA A 5 -11.76 -43.38 25.24
C ALA A 5 -10.53 -42.53 25.60
N GLN A 6 -9.74 -42.18 24.60
CA GLN A 6 -8.68 -41.19 24.69
C GLN A 6 -9.30 -39.80 24.94
N THR A 7 -8.86 -39.16 26.00
CA THR A 7 -9.09 -37.74 26.28
C THR A 7 -8.46 -36.89 25.17
N ALA A 8 -9.29 -36.03 24.58
CA ALA A 8 -8.85 -35.01 23.62
C ALA A 8 -7.90 -34.00 24.31
N PRO A 9 -6.84 -33.52 23.64
CA PRO A 9 -5.93 -32.53 24.19
C PRO A 9 -6.65 -31.19 24.40
N SER A 10 -6.50 -30.65 25.61
CA SER A 10 -7.04 -29.38 26.07
C SER A 10 -6.68 -28.22 25.15
N ALA A 11 -7.69 -27.42 24.78
CA ALA A 11 -7.52 -26.16 24.08
C ALA A 11 -6.53 -25.25 24.84
N SER A 12 -5.53 -24.75 24.13
CA SER A 12 -4.57 -23.77 24.66
C SER A 12 -5.33 -22.51 25.10
N PRO A 13 -5.02 -21.90 26.26
CA PRO A 13 -5.65 -20.64 26.66
C PRO A 13 -5.39 -19.59 25.57
N GLN A 14 -6.48 -19.08 24.99
CA GLN A 14 -6.47 -18.11 23.90
C GLN A 14 -5.70 -16.87 24.38
N SER A 15 -4.42 -16.81 24.02
CA SER A 15 -3.53 -15.74 24.42
C SER A 15 -3.81 -14.57 23.52
N ASP A 16 -4.28 -13.46 24.08
CA ASP A 16 -4.56 -12.29 23.29
C ASP A 16 -3.24 -11.66 22.84
N ARG A 17 -3.20 -11.22 21.58
CA ARG A 17 -1.97 -10.75 20.92
C ARG A 17 -2.16 -9.30 20.53
N SER A 18 -1.29 -8.45 21.05
CA SER A 18 -1.26 -7.03 20.70
C SER A 18 0.06 -6.73 20.02
N ILE A 19 0.01 -6.17 18.82
CA ILE A 19 1.18 -5.86 18.00
C ILE A 19 1.16 -4.39 17.59
N GLY A 20 2.31 -3.74 17.67
CA GLY A 20 2.44 -2.33 17.34
C GLY A 20 3.84 -1.79 17.50
N GLU A 21 3.94 -0.47 17.45
CA GLU A 21 5.18 0.28 17.70
C GLU A 21 5.20 0.78 19.15
N VAL A 22 6.34 0.65 19.82
CA VAL A 22 6.53 1.16 21.18
C VAL A 22 6.53 2.69 21.15
N ALA A 23 5.47 3.32 21.67
CA ALA A 23 5.39 4.78 21.77
C ALA A 23 6.25 5.30 22.93
N SER A 24 6.24 4.59 24.07
CA SER A 24 7.03 4.94 25.24
C SER A 24 7.24 3.73 26.16
N VAL A 25 8.33 3.74 26.92
CA VAL A 25 8.67 2.69 27.89
C VAL A 25 8.85 3.34 29.26
N ASP A 26 8.04 2.91 30.23
CA ASP A 26 8.17 3.28 31.65
C ASP A 26 8.66 2.06 32.43
N GLN A 27 9.97 1.97 32.62
CA GLN A 27 10.60 0.84 33.32
C GLN A 27 10.32 0.86 34.83
N GLN A 28 10.08 2.03 35.42
CA GLN A 28 9.78 2.18 36.85
C GLN A 28 8.41 1.58 37.18
N ARG A 29 7.42 1.85 36.31
CA ARG A 29 6.07 1.32 36.43
C ARG A 29 5.87 -0.03 35.74
N ARG A 30 6.90 -0.52 35.03
CA ARG A 30 6.90 -1.73 34.20
C ARG A 30 5.76 -1.72 33.18
N GLN A 31 5.63 -0.59 32.49
CA GLN A 31 4.61 -0.35 31.49
C GLN A 31 5.27 0.05 30.17
N ILE A 32 4.70 -0.43 29.08
CA ILE A 32 5.09 -0.05 27.72
C ILE A 32 3.82 0.44 27.04
N VAL A 33 3.84 1.68 26.56
CA VAL A 33 2.74 2.21 25.76
C VAL A 33 2.98 1.76 24.32
N LEU A 34 2.10 0.90 23.83
CA LEU A 34 2.14 0.36 22.47
C LEU A 34 1.13 1.12 21.61
N LYS A 35 1.57 1.65 20.48
CA LYS A 35 0.68 2.11 19.41
C LYS A 35 0.42 0.92 18.50
N GLU A 36 -0.73 0.27 18.64
CA GLU A 36 -1.13 -0.85 17.79
C GLU A 36 -1.19 -0.43 16.32
N ASP A 37 -0.96 -1.36 15.39
CA ASP A 37 -1.07 -1.10 13.94
C ASP A 37 -2.47 -0.58 13.53
N LYS A 38 -3.48 -0.84 14.36
CA LYS A 38 -4.86 -0.32 14.20
C LYS A 38 -5.03 1.14 14.61
N GLY A 39 -3.98 1.79 15.11
CA GLY A 39 -3.96 3.19 15.56
C GLY A 39 -4.36 3.41 17.02
N ASN A 40 -4.71 2.34 17.76
CA ASN A 40 -5.06 2.42 19.18
C ASN A 40 -3.81 2.40 20.06
N PHE A 41 -3.86 3.09 21.20
CA PHE A 41 -2.83 2.97 22.23
C PHE A 41 -3.25 1.94 23.28
N VAL A 42 -2.35 0.98 23.54
CA VAL A 42 -2.54 -0.09 24.52
C VAL A 42 -1.38 -0.07 25.51
N VAL A 43 -1.69 -0.15 26.79
CA VAL A 43 -0.67 -0.24 27.84
C VAL A 43 -0.31 -1.70 28.06
N VAL A 44 0.92 -2.07 27.75
CA VAL A 44 1.47 -3.40 27.99
C VAL A 44 2.18 -3.40 29.33
N LEU A 45 1.63 -4.15 30.29
CA LEU A 45 2.20 -4.34 31.61
C LEU A 45 3.10 -5.58 31.59
N PHE A 46 4.31 -5.46 32.15
CA PHE A 46 5.22 -6.59 32.29
C PHE A 46 5.66 -6.79 33.74
N ALA A 47 5.95 -8.03 34.10
CA ALA A 47 6.39 -8.44 35.43
C ALA A 47 7.73 -9.19 35.33
N ASP A 48 8.34 -9.54 36.46
CA ASP A 48 9.61 -10.30 36.47
C ASP A 48 9.47 -11.67 35.79
N LYS A 49 8.25 -12.24 35.82
CA LYS A 49 7.92 -13.50 35.14
C LYS A 49 7.68 -13.34 33.63
N THR A 50 7.66 -12.12 33.10
CA THR A 50 7.41 -11.88 31.68
C THR A 50 8.65 -12.25 30.87
N ALA A 51 8.47 -13.12 29.88
CA ALA A 51 9.54 -13.49 28.97
C ALA A 51 9.79 -12.35 27.98
N LEU A 52 10.93 -11.68 28.09
CA LEU A 52 11.38 -10.62 27.18
C LEU A 52 12.32 -11.23 26.14
N LEU A 53 11.89 -11.21 24.89
CA LEU A 53 12.54 -11.86 23.77
C LEU A 53 12.77 -10.84 22.64
N ARG A 54 13.89 -10.93 21.94
CA ARG A 54 14.17 -10.19 20.72
C ARG A 54 14.28 -11.14 19.55
N ILE A 55 13.59 -10.82 18.46
CA ILE A 55 13.70 -11.54 17.21
C ILE A 55 14.39 -10.63 16.19
N PRO A 56 15.36 -11.12 15.40
CA PRO A 56 15.95 -10.35 14.32
C PRO A 56 14.91 -10.00 13.26
N ALA A 57 15.10 -8.85 12.59
CA ALA A 57 14.16 -8.40 11.56
C ALA A 57 14.00 -9.45 10.44
N GLY A 58 12.75 -9.76 10.07
CA GLY A 58 12.41 -10.75 9.05
C GLY A 58 12.28 -12.18 9.54
N GLU A 59 12.59 -12.45 10.79
CA GLU A 59 12.29 -13.73 11.42
C GLU A 59 10.92 -13.65 12.11
N THR A 60 10.07 -14.64 11.88
CA THR A 60 8.76 -14.76 12.53
C THR A 60 8.74 -15.85 13.59
N ASP A 61 9.81 -16.66 13.68
CA ASP A 61 9.91 -17.77 14.61
C ASP A 61 10.48 -17.28 15.96
N ILE A 62 9.62 -17.33 16.98
CA ILE A 62 9.98 -17.06 18.38
C ILE A 62 11.11 -17.97 18.88
N LYS A 63 11.33 -19.15 18.28
CA LYS A 63 12.41 -20.06 18.70
C LYS A 63 13.80 -19.50 18.41
N LYS A 64 13.93 -18.61 17.43
CA LYS A 64 15.19 -17.91 17.15
C LYS A 64 15.32 -16.62 17.96
N ALA A 65 14.37 -16.35 18.86
CA ALA A 65 14.44 -15.18 19.69
C ALA A 65 15.54 -15.32 20.75
N SER A 66 16.27 -14.24 20.97
CA SER A 66 17.25 -14.11 22.05
C SER A 66 16.61 -13.43 23.26
N ARG A 67 16.95 -13.86 24.47
CA ARG A 67 16.44 -13.21 25.68
C ARG A 67 17.08 -11.83 25.83
N ILE A 68 16.27 -10.82 26.11
CA ILE A 68 16.71 -9.43 26.32
C ILE A 68 16.24 -8.90 27.67
N ALA A 69 16.82 -7.78 28.12
CA ALA A 69 16.34 -7.04 29.27
C ALA A 69 15.31 -5.97 28.85
N ALA A 70 14.50 -5.50 29.81
CA ALA A 70 13.57 -4.40 29.56
C ALA A 70 14.29 -3.09 29.17
N THR A 71 15.58 -2.95 29.56
CA THR A 71 16.45 -1.84 29.16
C THR A 71 16.79 -1.82 27.69
N ASP A 72 16.68 -2.97 27.01
CA ASP A 72 16.95 -3.10 25.57
C ASP A 72 15.75 -2.74 24.70
N ILE A 73 14.62 -2.39 25.32
CA ILE A 73 13.40 -1.96 24.63
C ILE A 73 13.39 -0.43 24.56
N GLY A 74 13.42 0.09 23.34
CA GLY A 74 13.36 1.51 23.07
C GLY A 74 12.01 1.95 22.51
N ALA A 75 11.75 3.26 22.59
CA ALA A 75 10.68 3.87 21.81
C ALA A 75 10.98 3.73 20.30
N GLY A 76 9.98 3.33 19.54
CA GLY A 76 10.04 3.04 18.11
C GLY A 76 10.30 1.57 17.75
N ASP A 77 10.61 0.70 18.72
CA ASP A 77 10.74 -0.73 18.46
C ASP A 77 9.38 -1.36 18.13
N ARG A 78 9.38 -2.43 17.32
CA ARG A 78 8.14 -3.17 17.03
C ARG A 78 7.96 -4.26 18.07
N LEU A 79 6.84 -4.23 18.79
CA LEU A 79 6.60 -5.09 19.93
C LEU A 79 5.32 -5.91 19.74
N LEU A 80 5.44 -7.22 19.98
CA LEU A 80 4.34 -8.16 20.11
C LEU A 80 4.22 -8.56 21.58
N ALA A 81 3.11 -8.14 22.19
CA ALA A 81 2.72 -8.53 23.54
C ALA A 81 1.74 -9.70 23.46
N VAL A 82 2.07 -10.79 24.13
CA VAL A 82 1.21 -11.98 24.26
C VAL A 82 0.80 -12.09 25.72
N GLY A 83 -0.50 -11.98 25.99
CA GLY A 83 -0.97 -11.82 27.36
C GLY A 83 -2.48 -11.88 27.52
N SER A 84 -2.92 -11.52 28.72
CA SER A 84 -4.34 -11.36 29.04
C SER A 84 -4.70 -9.89 28.89
N LYS A 85 -5.60 -9.58 27.95
CA LYS A 85 -6.12 -8.22 27.74
C LYS A 85 -7.23 -7.95 28.76
N ASN A 86 -7.33 -6.73 29.26
CA ASN A 86 -8.43 -6.34 30.16
C ASN A 86 -9.77 -6.26 29.39
N GLU A 87 -10.90 -6.29 30.10
CA GLU A 87 -12.25 -6.21 29.49
C GLU A 87 -12.45 -5.00 28.56
N THR A 88 -11.70 -3.92 28.77
CA THR A 88 -11.76 -2.70 27.95
C THR A 88 -10.81 -2.70 26.74
N GLY A 89 -9.93 -3.69 26.60
CA GLY A 89 -8.96 -3.77 25.50
C GLY A 89 -7.81 -2.75 25.57
N THR A 90 -7.74 -1.95 26.64
CA THR A 90 -6.81 -0.81 26.80
C THR A 90 -5.49 -1.20 27.46
N ALA A 91 -5.45 -2.34 28.17
CA ALA A 91 -4.25 -2.84 28.81
C ALA A 91 -4.07 -4.35 28.60
N VAL A 92 -2.81 -4.78 28.48
CA VAL A 92 -2.41 -6.18 28.32
C VAL A 92 -1.44 -6.54 29.42
N GLU A 93 -1.77 -7.55 30.22
CA GLU A 93 -0.83 -8.20 31.11
C GLU A 93 0.02 -9.20 30.31
N ALA A 94 1.19 -8.76 29.86
CA ALA A 94 2.04 -9.55 28.99
C ALA A 94 2.74 -10.67 29.76
N ARG A 95 2.54 -11.91 29.29
CA ARG A 95 3.30 -13.08 29.72
C ARG A 95 4.58 -13.23 28.90
N THR A 96 4.50 -12.84 27.63
CA THR A 96 5.63 -12.82 26.70
C THR A 96 5.62 -11.52 25.94
N ILE A 97 6.78 -10.87 25.87
CA ILE A 97 7.05 -9.70 25.06
C ILE A 97 8.11 -10.08 24.05
N VAL A 98 7.79 -9.87 22.79
CA VAL A 98 8.70 -10.11 21.67
C VAL A 98 8.96 -8.78 21.00
N VAL A 99 10.22 -8.41 20.85
CA VAL A 99 10.66 -7.11 20.31
C VAL A 99 11.48 -7.33 19.05
N ILE A 100 11.24 -6.50 18.05
CA ILE A 100 12.08 -6.35 16.86
C ILE A 100 12.62 -4.94 16.90
N ASN A 101 13.94 -4.81 16.85
CA ASN A 101 14.59 -3.51 16.95
C ASN A 101 14.25 -2.64 15.73
N ARG A 102 13.93 -1.36 15.96
CA ARG A 102 13.61 -0.41 14.89
C ARG A 102 14.73 -0.30 13.84
N THR A 103 15.98 -0.22 14.29
CA THR A 103 17.14 -0.05 13.41
C THR A 103 17.38 -1.27 12.53
N GLU A 104 17.22 -2.47 13.08
CA GLU A 104 17.33 -3.71 12.31
C GLU A 104 16.19 -3.85 11.31
N LEU A 105 14.97 -3.46 11.70
CA LEU A 105 13.82 -3.42 10.81
C LEU A 105 14.05 -2.42 9.66
N ALA A 106 14.50 -1.20 9.97
CA ALA A 106 14.83 -0.20 8.95
C ALA A 106 15.98 -0.66 8.03
N ALA A 107 17.02 -1.30 8.59
CA ALA A 107 18.12 -1.83 7.79
C ALA A 107 17.69 -3.01 6.90
N LYS A 108 16.75 -3.84 7.36
CA LYS A 108 16.14 -4.88 6.53
C LYS A 108 15.28 -4.28 5.43
N GLN A 109 14.40 -3.34 5.76
CA GLN A 109 13.57 -2.61 4.80
C GLN A 109 14.43 -1.98 3.70
N GLN A 110 15.53 -1.32 4.08
CA GLN A 110 16.44 -0.69 3.14
C GLN A 110 17.09 -1.73 2.20
N ARG A 111 17.62 -2.82 2.75
CA ARG A 111 18.21 -3.90 1.93
C ARG A 111 17.19 -4.50 0.99
N GLU A 112 15.97 -4.74 1.45
CA GLU A 112 14.92 -5.30 0.62
C GLU A 112 14.52 -4.32 -0.48
N GLN A 113 14.34 -3.03 -0.16
CA GLN A 113 14.11 -1.98 -1.15
C GLN A 113 15.22 -1.93 -2.20
N GLU A 114 16.49 -2.02 -1.79
CA GLU A 114 17.63 -2.07 -2.71
C GLU A 114 17.60 -3.33 -3.58
N GLU A 115 17.24 -4.49 -3.03
CA GLU A 115 17.06 -5.71 -3.82
C GLU A 115 15.93 -5.55 -4.84
N TRP A 116 14.77 -5.01 -4.44
CA TRP A 116 13.68 -4.72 -5.37
C TRP A 116 14.05 -3.68 -6.42
N GLN A 117 14.92 -2.73 -6.11
CA GLN A 117 15.40 -1.74 -7.07
C GLN A 117 16.43 -2.33 -8.04
N LYS A 118 17.37 -3.16 -7.55
CA LYS A 118 18.45 -3.74 -8.36
C LYS A 118 17.98 -4.93 -9.19
N ARG A 119 17.16 -5.79 -8.59
CA ARG A 119 16.77 -7.11 -9.12
C ARG A 119 15.29 -7.21 -9.46
N GLY A 120 14.49 -6.26 -9.01
CA GLY A 120 13.05 -6.25 -9.26
C GLY A 120 12.65 -5.49 -10.52
N ILE A 121 11.47 -5.82 -11.02
CA ILE A 121 10.76 -5.05 -12.04
C ILE A 121 9.36 -4.73 -11.53
N SER A 122 8.82 -3.59 -11.95
CA SER A 122 7.46 -3.15 -11.64
C SER A 122 6.76 -2.75 -12.92
N GLY A 123 5.56 -3.29 -13.16
CA GLY A 123 4.87 -3.08 -14.42
C GLY A 123 3.44 -3.59 -14.44
N ILE A 124 2.91 -3.75 -15.65
CA ILE A 124 1.57 -4.27 -15.90
C ILE A 124 1.69 -5.65 -16.55
N VAL A 125 0.88 -6.60 -16.09
CA VAL A 125 0.76 -7.91 -16.73
C VAL A 125 0.19 -7.72 -18.13
N ALA A 126 0.97 -8.06 -19.16
CA ALA A 126 0.53 -8.02 -20.55
C ALA A 126 -0.17 -9.33 -20.94
N THR A 127 0.47 -10.46 -20.63
CA THR A 127 -0.02 -11.80 -20.95
C THR A 127 0.38 -12.76 -19.85
N VAL A 128 -0.45 -13.77 -19.56
CA VAL A 128 -0.15 -14.84 -18.61
C VAL A 128 -0.24 -16.16 -19.35
N GLU A 129 0.79 -17.00 -19.23
CA GLU A 129 0.86 -18.33 -19.83
C GLU A 129 1.02 -19.38 -18.72
N PRO A 130 -0.09 -19.84 -18.11
CA PRO A 130 -0.04 -20.76 -16.98
C PRO A 130 0.59 -22.12 -17.34
N ALA A 131 0.43 -22.56 -18.60
CA ALA A 131 0.99 -23.82 -19.10
C ALA A 131 2.52 -23.82 -19.08
N ASP A 132 3.13 -22.69 -19.44
CA ASP A 132 4.59 -22.53 -19.52
C ASP A 132 5.19 -21.95 -18.23
N LYS A 133 4.37 -21.78 -17.18
CA LYS A 133 4.74 -21.08 -15.94
C LYS A 133 5.37 -19.72 -16.22
N SER A 134 4.95 -19.03 -17.27
CA SER A 134 5.54 -17.77 -17.70
C SER A 134 4.49 -16.65 -17.81
N LEU A 135 4.92 -15.40 -17.70
CA LEU A 135 4.08 -14.25 -17.98
C LEU A 135 4.90 -13.14 -18.63
N SER A 136 4.24 -12.24 -19.36
CA SER A 136 4.86 -11.05 -19.94
C SER A 136 4.48 -9.83 -19.11
N VAL A 137 5.45 -9.04 -18.69
CA VAL A 137 5.27 -7.81 -17.91
C VAL A 137 5.74 -6.61 -18.72
N ALA A 138 4.85 -5.65 -18.96
CA ALA A 138 5.17 -4.38 -19.57
C ALA A 138 5.71 -3.41 -18.51
N VAL A 139 6.95 -2.96 -18.70
CA VAL A 139 7.67 -2.01 -17.84
C VAL A 139 8.05 -0.81 -18.70
N GLY A 140 7.22 0.23 -18.67
CA GLY A 140 7.33 1.34 -19.62
C GLY A 140 7.16 0.84 -21.06
N GLU A 141 8.14 1.12 -21.92
CA GLU A 141 8.15 0.67 -23.32
C GLU A 141 8.73 -0.75 -23.49
N LYS A 142 9.38 -1.30 -22.46
CA LYS A 142 10.01 -2.63 -22.50
C LYS A 142 9.04 -3.71 -22.06
N LYS A 143 9.12 -4.90 -22.67
CA LYS A 143 8.38 -6.09 -22.25
C LYS A 143 9.36 -7.12 -21.70
N TYR A 144 9.21 -7.45 -20.42
CA TYR A 144 9.99 -8.48 -19.75
C TYR A 144 9.25 -9.81 -19.76
N LYS A 145 9.92 -10.89 -20.16
CA LYS A 145 9.41 -12.26 -20.00
C LYS A 145 9.78 -12.76 -18.60
N VAL A 146 8.79 -12.96 -17.76
CA VAL A 146 8.97 -13.44 -16.39
C VAL A 146 8.69 -14.94 -16.35
N GLN A 147 9.68 -15.71 -15.94
CA GLN A 147 9.58 -17.15 -15.75
C GLN A 147 9.39 -17.47 -14.27
N SER A 148 8.33 -18.20 -13.92
CA SER A 148 8.13 -18.70 -12.56
C SER A 148 8.58 -20.14 -12.41
N THR A 149 8.95 -20.51 -11.18
CA THR A 149 9.45 -21.82 -10.76
C THR A 149 8.62 -22.31 -9.58
N ASP A 150 8.83 -23.55 -9.15
CA ASP A 150 8.14 -24.10 -7.96
C ASP A 150 8.57 -23.42 -6.65
N LYS A 151 9.66 -22.64 -6.67
CA LYS A 151 10.11 -21.81 -5.54
C LYS A 151 9.51 -20.40 -5.55
N THR A 152 8.80 -20.01 -6.62
CA THR A 152 8.27 -18.66 -6.75
C THR A 152 7.14 -18.43 -5.76
N GLU A 153 7.31 -17.46 -4.87
CA GLU A 153 6.26 -17.05 -3.95
C GLU A 153 5.29 -16.10 -4.66
N PHE A 154 4.03 -16.50 -4.82
CA PHE A 154 2.98 -15.65 -5.38
C PHE A 154 2.13 -15.06 -4.27
N ARG A 155 2.00 -13.73 -4.29
CA ARG A 155 1.07 -12.99 -3.44
C ARG A 155 0.19 -12.07 -4.26
N ARG A 156 -1.02 -11.86 -3.75
CA ARG A 156 -1.98 -10.93 -4.33
C ARG A 156 -2.57 -10.04 -3.25
N TYR A 157 -2.58 -8.75 -3.49
CA TYR A 157 -3.24 -7.77 -2.63
C TYR A 157 -4.73 -8.06 -2.48
N ALA A 158 -5.27 -7.80 -1.30
CA ALA A 158 -6.70 -7.80 -1.09
C ALA A 158 -7.38 -6.76 -2.00
N ALA A 159 -8.62 -7.02 -2.41
CA ALA A 159 -9.34 -6.14 -3.33
C ALA A 159 -9.62 -4.73 -2.75
N ASP A 160 -9.45 -4.53 -1.45
CA ASP A 160 -9.69 -3.27 -0.76
C ASP A 160 -8.41 -2.67 -0.12
N SER A 161 -7.25 -3.30 -0.32
CA SER A 161 -6.00 -2.87 0.33
C SER A 161 -4.78 -3.08 -0.54
N ALA A 162 -3.95 -2.04 -0.64
CA ALA A 162 -2.62 -2.12 -1.26
C ALA A 162 -1.50 -2.44 -0.24
N LYS A 163 -1.84 -2.78 1.01
CA LYS A 163 -0.86 -3.13 2.05
C LYS A 163 -0.38 -4.56 1.90
N TYR A 164 0.93 -4.78 2.05
CA TYR A 164 1.54 -6.11 1.95
C TYR A 164 1.04 -7.04 3.03
N SER A 165 0.77 -6.51 4.23
CA SER A 165 0.16 -7.24 5.33
C SER A 165 -1.20 -7.86 5.00
N ASP A 166 -1.95 -7.23 4.09
CA ASP A 166 -3.26 -7.71 3.63
C ASP A 166 -3.14 -8.58 2.36
N SER A 167 -1.92 -8.80 1.86
CA SER A 167 -1.69 -9.68 0.72
C SER A 167 -1.89 -11.14 1.12
N GLN A 168 -2.60 -11.89 0.28
CA GLN A 168 -2.85 -13.31 0.46
C GLN A 168 -1.97 -14.13 -0.47
N SER A 169 -1.66 -15.35 -0.06
CA SER A 169 -1.04 -16.35 -0.95
C SER A 169 -1.89 -16.50 -2.21
N SER A 170 -1.24 -16.48 -3.37
CA SER A 170 -1.90 -16.52 -4.67
C SER A 170 -1.21 -17.53 -5.59
N THR A 171 -1.64 -17.57 -6.84
CA THR A 171 -1.08 -18.47 -7.87
C THR A 171 -0.96 -17.76 -9.20
N LEU A 172 -0.13 -18.29 -10.11
CA LEU A 172 0.00 -17.75 -11.46
C LEU A 172 -1.34 -17.64 -12.19
N ALA A 173 -2.26 -18.58 -11.96
CA ALA A 173 -3.59 -18.61 -12.57
C ALA A 173 -4.52 -17.47 -12.10
N ALA A 174 -4.22 -16.85 -10.95
CA ALA A 174 -5.00 -15.72 -10.44
C ALA A 174 -4.61 -14.39 -11.09
N LEU A 175 -3.47 -14.32 -11.79
CA LEU A 175 -3.04 -13.11 -12.50
C LEU A 175 -3.87 -12.92 -13.75
N ARG A 176 -4.25 -11.68 -14.02
CA ARG A 176 -4.93 -11.29 -15.26
C ARG A 176 -4.12 -10.23 -16.01
N PRO A 177 -4.20 -10.23 -17.35
CA PRO A 177 -3.75 -9.08 -18.14
C PRO A 177 -4.37 -7.78 -17.63
N GLY A 178 -3.55 -6.73 -17.48
CA GLY A 178 -3.92 -5.45 -16.89
C GLY A 178 -3.65 -5.31 -15.39
N ASP A 179 -3.35 -6.41 -14.69
CA ASP A 179 -2.96 -6.35 -13.27
C ASP A 179 -1.64 -5.61 -13.09
N GLN A 180 -1.51 -4.83 -12.01
CA GLN A 180 -0.23 -4.30 -11.58
C GLN A 180 0.56 -5.41 -10.90
N ILE A 181 1.85 -5.50 -11.23
CA ILE A 181 2.71 -6.56 -10.72
C ILE A 181 4.09 -6.02 -10.39
N ARG A 182 4.64 -6.53 -9.29
CA ARG A 182 6.05 -6.41 -8.94
C ARG A 182 6.65 -7.80 -8.90
N VAL A 183 7.77 -7.96 -9.58
CA VAL A 183 8.49 -9.23 -9.60
C VAL A 183 9.91 -9.01 -9.15
N LEU A 184 10.32 -9.75 -8.11
CA LEU A 184 11.70 -9.85 -7.64
C LEU A 184 12.29 -11.14 -8.17
N GLY A 185 13.51 -11.11 -8.67
CA GLY A 185 14.19 -12.32 -9.08
C GLY A 185 15.50 -12.08 -9.80
N GLN A 186 15.96 -13.07 -10.55
CA GLN A 186 17.16 -12.93 -11.36
C GLN A 186 16.80 -12.28 -12.70
N LYS A 187 17.01 -10.97 -12.78
CA LYS A 187 16.79 -10.14 -13.98
C LYS A 187 17.97 -10.31 -14.95
N ASP A 188 17.65 -10.57 -16.21
CA ASP A 188 18.55 -10.47 -17.35
C ASP A 188 18.11 -9.27 -18.19
N GLU A 189 18.96 -8.24 -18.19
CA GLU A 189 18.61 -6.95 -18.80
C GLU A 189 18.80 -6.95 -20.33
N ASP A 190 19.69 -7.81 -20.84
CA ASP A 190 19.99 -7.97 -22.27
C ASP A 190 18.92 -8.82 -22.96
N ALA A 191 18.51 -9.92 -22.34
CA ALA A 191 17.48 -10.80 -22.87
C ALA A 191 16.05 -10.32 -22.55
N LEU A 192 15.90 -9.26 -21.73
CA LEU A 192 14.62 -8.83 -21.15
C LEU A 192 13.86 -9.98 -20.49
N THR A 193 14.57 -10.84 -19.78
CA THR A 193 13.97 -11.97 -19.05
C THR A 193 14.16 -11.80 -17.55
N LEU A 194 13.29 -12.42 -16.76
CA LEU A 194 13.42 -12.42 -15.31
C LEU A 194 12.93 -13.76 -14.74
N THR A 195 13.78 -14.45 -14.00
CA THR A 195 13.38 -15.65 -13.25
C THR A 195 12.83 -15.21 -11.90
N ALA A 196 11.52 -15.37 -11.70
CA ALA A 196 10.80 -14.86 -10.54
C ALA A 196 11.09 -15.69 -9.29
N GLU A 197 11.49 -15.00 -8.22
CA GLU A 197 11.58 -15.56 -6.86
C GLU A 197 10.36 -15.16 -6.04
N ARG A 198 9.92 -13.90 -6.19
CA ARG A 198 8.71 -13.39 -5.53
C ARG A 198 7.91 -12.55 -6.49
N VAL A 199 6.61 -12.84 -6.57
CA VAL A 199 5.64 -12.15 -7.40
C VAL A 199 4.57 -11.57 -6.49
N VAL A 200 4.38 -10.26 -6.54
CA VAL A 200 3.29 -9.59 -5.84
C VAL A 200 2.42 -8.88 -6.87
N SER A 201 1.13 -9.20 -6.89
CA SER A 201 0.18 -8.69 -7.88
C SER A 201 -1.03 -8.01 -7.25
N GLY A 202 -1.67 -7.12 -7.98
CA GLY A 202 -2.92 -6.48 -7.59
C GLY A 202 -3.71 -6.02 -8.82
N ALA A 203 -5.03 -6.23 -8.79
CA ALA A 203 -5.92 -5.72 -9.83
C ALA A 203 -6.22 -4.25 -9.57
N PHE A 204 -5.26 -3.35 -9.72
CA PHE A 204 -5.53 -1.92 -9.52
C PHE A 204 -5.92 -1.27 -10.84
N GLN A 205 -7.11 -0.68 -10.86
CA GLN A 205 -7.64 0.09 -11.98
C GLN A 205 -7.87 1.53 -11.56
N ARG A 206 -7.51 2.44 -12.47
CA ARG A 206 -7.83 3.85 -12.34
C ARG A 206 -9.03 4.20 -13.20
N VAL A 207 -9.90 5.06 -12.69
CA VAL A 207 -11.02 5.62 -13.42
C VAL A 207 -11.13 7.11 -13.09
N ALA A 208 -11.24 7.91 -14.14
CA ALA A 208 -11.45 9.35 -14.02
C ALA A 208 -12.80 9.66 -14.63
N GLY A 209 -13.68 10.29 -13.86
CA GLY A 209 -15.07 10.43 -14.25
C GLY A 209 -15.79 11.59 -13.59
N THR A 210 -16.90 11.98 -14.18
CA THR A 210 -17.84 12.93 -13.59
C THR A 210 -18.85 12.17 -12.76
N ILE A 211 -19.02 12.58 -11.51
CA ILE A 211 -20.03 12.02 -10.60
C ILE A 211 -21.42 12.28 -11.19
N THR A 212 -22.23 11.24 -11.28
CA THR A 212 -23.65 11.33 -11.64
C THR A 212 -24.54 11.28 -10.41
N SER A 213 -24.16 10.49 -9.39
CA SER A 213 -24.91 10.36 -8.14
C SER A 213 -24.00 9.90 -7.01
N VAL A 214 -24.28 10.34 -5.78
CA VAL A 214 -23.58 9.92 -4.57
C VAL A 214 -24.60 9.42 -3.56
N LYS A 215 -24.36 8.23 -3.02
CA LYS A 215 -25.06 7.66 -1.88
C LYS A 215 -24.08 7.59 -0.72
N ALA A 216 -24.05 8.62 0.10
CA ALA A 216 -23.11 8.71 1.22
C ALA A 216 -23.34 7.60 2.26
N ASP A 217 -24.60 7.22 2.51
CA ASP A 217 -24.96 6.19 3.51
C ASP A 217 -24.39 4.81 3.18
N SER A 218 -24.35 4.45 1.90
CA SER A 218 -23.82 3.16 1.42
C SER A 218 -22.40 3.26 0.88
N GLY A 219 -21.78 4.44 0.88
CA GLY A 219 -20.49 4.69 0.26
C GLY A 219 -20.45 4.47 -1.25
N GLU A 220 -21.59 4.54 -1.95
CA GLU A 220 -21.67 4.26 -3.39
C GLU A 220 -21.67 5.56 -4.19
N ILE A 221 -20.74 5.69 -5.13
CA ILE A 221 -20.63 6.82 -6.06
C ILE A 221 -20.83 6.29 -7.46
N ARG A 222 -21.84 6.80 -8.18
CA ARG A 222 -21.97 6.56 -9.62
C ARG A 222 -21.25 7.66 -10.37
N LEU A 223 -20.45 7.28 -11.34
CA LEU A 223 -19.73 8.21 -12.21
C LEU A 223 -19.81 7.77 -13.67
N THR A 224 -19.61 8.71 -14.57
CA THR A 224 -19.40 8.46 -16.00
C THR A 224 -17.93 8.70 -16.30
N ASP A 225 -17.24 7.68 -16.81
CA ASP A 225 -15.81 7.81 -17.17
C ASP A 225 -15.62 8.83 -18.30
N LEU A 226 -14.64 9.71 -18.15
CA LEU A 226 -14.39 10.83 -19.06
C LEU A 226 -13.85 10.40 -20.43
N VAL A 227 -13.26 9.20 -20.52
CA VAL A 227 -12.60 8.70 -21.72
C VAL A 227 -13.55 7.83 -22.53
N ASN A 228 -14.07 6.76 -21.92
CA ASN A 228 -14.89 5.77 -22.61
C ASN A 228 -16.41 6.06 -22.49
N ARG A 229 -16.80 7.08 -21.72
CA ARG A 229 -18.19 7.50 -21.47
C ARG A 229 -19.08 6.40 -20.88
N LYS A 230 -18.50 5.33 -20.32
CA LYS A 230 -19.25 4.25 -19.70
C LYS A 230 -19.61 4.61 -18.25
N PRO A 231 -20.78 4.17 -17.76
CA PRO A 231 -21.12 4.31 -16.35
C PRO A 231 -20.28 3.33 -15.52
N TYR A 232 -19.76 3.81 -14.40
CA TYR A 232 -19.07 3.02 -13.39
C TYR A 232 -19.67 3.28 -12.01
N THR A 233 -19.61 2.26 -11.18
CA THR A 233 -19.98 2.36 -9.76
C THR A 233 -18.73 2.26 -8.90
N VAL A 234 -18.47 3.26 -8.07
CA VAL A 234 -17.36 3.28 -7.12
C VAL A 234 -17.89 3.01 -5.73
N GLN A 235 -17.28 2.06 -5.04
CA GLN A 235 -17.54 1.75 -3.64
C GLN A 235 -16.43 2.33 -2.80
N VAL A 236 -16.77 3.29 -1.95
CA VAL A 236 -15.91 3.76 -0.87
C VAL A 236 -16.21 2.92 0.37
N THR A 237 -15.16 2.50 1.06
CA THR A 237 -15.20 1.75 2.31
C THR A 237 -14.46 2.52 3.41
N ALA A 238 -14.52 2.05 4.65
CA ALA A 238 -13.77 2.65 5.76
C ALA A 238 -12.23 2.60 5.57
N ARG A 239 -11.73 1.77 4.64
CA ARG A 239 -10.31 1.65 4.30
C ARG A 239 -9.89 2.57 3.15
N SER A 240 -10.86 3.18 2.45
CA SER A 240 -10.59 4.07 1.34
C SER A 240 -10.11 5.42 1.85
N THR A 241 -9.07 5.96 1.22
CA THR A 241 -8.56 7.30 1.51
C THR A 241 -9.18 8.29 0.54
N THR A 242 -10.01 9.21 1.04
CA THR A 242 -10.64 10.27 0.24
C THR A 242 -9.91 11.59 0.49
N ARG A 243 -9.45 12.25 -0.58
CA ARG A 243 -8.74 13.52 -0.51
C ARG A 243 -9.36 14.52 -1.48
N GLN A 244 -9.23 15.81 -1.17
CA GLN A 244 -9.64 16.88 -2.08
C GLN A 244 -8.42 17.66 -2.53
N LEU A 245 -8.32 17.88 -3.84
CA LEU A 245 -7.36 18.78 -4.43
C LEU A 245 -7.85 20.23 -4.26
N PRO A 246 -7.11 21.12 -3.57
CA PRO A 246 -7.46 22.52 -3.47
C PRO A 246 -7.52 23.18 -4.85
N LEU A 247 -8.54 24.01 -5.08
CA LEU A 247 -8.76 24.68 -6.36
C LEU A 247 -7.55 25.49 -6.85
N ALA A 248 -6.81 26.13 -5.94
CA ALA A 248 -5.59 26.85 -6.28
C ALA A 248 -4.52 25.94 -6.92
N ILE A 249 -4.36 24.73 -6.39
CA ILE A 249 -3.42 23.73 -6.90
C ILE A 249 -3.95 23.13 -8.21
N ALA A 250 -5.24 22.81 -8.27
CA ALA A 250 -5.86 22.29 -9.48
C ALA A 250 -5.74 23.25 -10.67
N ASN A 251 -5.95 24.55 -10.43
CA ASN A 251 -5.77 25.60 -11.44
C ASN A 251 -4.30 25.75 -11.86
N LEU A 252 -3.36 25.66 -10.93
CA LEU A 252 -1.93 25.70 -11.23
C LEU A 252 -1.51 24.52 -12.12
N ILE A 253 -1.99 23.33 -11.79
CA ILE A 253 -1.74 22.12 -12.60
C ILE A 253 -2.38 22.27 -13.98
N ALA A 254 -3.65 22.68 -14.05
CA ALA A 254 -4.36 22.90 -15.33
C ALA A 254 -3.65 23.92 -16.23
N GLN A 255 -3.18 25.04 -15.67
CA GLN A 255 -2.42 26.07 -16.40
C GLN A 255 -1.09 25.55 -16.92
N ARG A 256 -0.44 24.64 -16.19
CA ARG A 256 0.84 24.02 -16.59
C ARG A 256 0.69 22.96 -17.69
N LEU A 257 -0.51 22.41 -17.85
CA LEU A 257 -0.84 21.32 -18.78
C LEU A 257 -1.45 21.78 -20.09
N LEU A 258 -1.98 23.00 -20.13
CA LEU A 258 -2.39 23.63 -21.36
C LEU A 258 -1.14 23.82 -22.24
N PRO A 259 -1.12 23.32 -23.49
CA PRO A 259 -0.04 23.63 -24.40
C PRO A 259 -0.02 25.15 -24.61
N THR A 260 1.12 25.78 -24.34
CA THR A 260 1.37 27.18 -24.68
C THR A 260 1.30 27.30 -26.21
N THR A 261 0.11 27.56 -26.72
CA THR A 261 -0.07 27.94 -28.12
C THR A 261 0.26 29.42 -28.23
N GLN A 262 1.11 29.70 -29.22
CA GLN A 262 1.49 31.01 -29.77
C GLN A 262 2.66 31.73 -29.10
N GLY A 263 3.72 31.86 -29.92
CA GLY A 263 4.75 32.87 -29.74
C GLY A 263 4.13 34.25 -29.66
N ALA A 264 4.39 34.91 -28.53
CA ALA A 264 4.49 36.35 -28.44
C ALA A 264 5.81 36.62 -27.73
N ALA A 265 6.73 37.27 -28.44
CA ALA A 265 7.97 37.76 -27.88
C ALA A 265 7.67 38.83 -26.82
N ALA A 266 8.09 38.61 -25.58
CA ALA A 266 8.29 39.65 -24.57
C ALA A 266 9.39 39.18 -23.59
N PRO A 267 10.16 40.12 -23.01
CA PRO A 267 11.61 40.05 -23.01
C PRO A 267 12.20 39.22 -21.88
N ALA A 268 13.43 38.78 -22.13
CA ALA A 268 14.31 38.13 -21.16
C ALA A 268 14.51 39.01 -19.91
N ALA A 269 14.01 38.54 -18.77
CA ALA A 269 14.54 38.89 -17.46
C ALA A 269 14.89 37.59 -16.74
N ALA A 270 16.20 37.37 -16.61
CA ALA A 270 16.79 36.22 -15.97
C ALA A 270 16.36 36.12 -14.50
N ALA A 271 15.67 35.04 -14.13
CA ALA A 271 15.71 34.46 -12.80
C ALA A 271 15.26 33.00 -12.86
N SER A 272 16.10 32.13 -12.27
CA SER A 272 15.78 30.77 -11.81
C SER A 272 15.35 29.72 -12.85
N GLY A 273 16.30 29.33 -13.71
CA GLY A 273 16.33 28.03 -14.40
C GLY A 273 16.52 26.81 -13.47
N SER A 274 15.83 26.76 -12.33
CA SER A 274 15.96 25.70 -11.31
C SER A 274 14.63 25.02 -10.97
N ALA A 275 13.47 25.62 -11.29
CA ALA A 275 12.16 25.05 -10.94
C ALA A 275 11.55 24.13 -12.04
N LEU A 276 12.05 24.21 -13.28
CA LEU A 276 11.63 23.31 -14.37
C LEU A 276 12.37 21.95 -14.31
N ALA A 277 13.52 21.89 -13.63
CA ALA A 277 14.24 20.65 -13.37
C ALA A 277 13.69 19.89 -12.14
N ALA A 278 13.05 20.58 -11.19
CA ALA A 278 12.51 19.97 -9.97
C ALA A 278 11.24 19.13 -10.22
N ALA A 279 10.47 19.43 -11.27
CA ALA A 279 9.27 18.66 -11.64
C ALA A 279 9.56 17.35 -12.39
N ARG A 280 10.83 17.04 -12.68
CA ARG A 280 11.25 15.70 -13.12
C ARG A 280 11.52 14.76 -11.94
N ASN A 281 11.56 15.28 -10.72
CA ASN A 281 11.64 14.48 -9.50
C ASN A 281 10.22 14.22 -9.00
N GLY A 282 9.67 13.05 -9.30
CA GLY A 282 8.35 12.59 -8.83
C GLY A 282 8.16 12.53 -7.31
N ALA A 283 9.17 12.89 -6.51
CA ALA A 283 9.16 12.86 -5.05
C ALA A 283 8.24 13.92 -4.39
N ASP A 284 8.05 15.10 -5.01
CA ASP A 284 7.33 16.22 -4.39
C ASP A 284 5.79 16.12 -4.53
N VAL A 285 5.32 15.51 -5.62
CA VAL A 285 3.88 15.34 -5.88
C VAL A 285 3.26 14.29 -4.96
N GLY A 286 3.99 13.21 -4.64
CA GLY A 286 3.55 12.21 -3.67
C GLY A 286 3.39 12.79 -2.27
N GLN A 287 4.36 13.60 -1.82
CA GLN A 287 4.32 14.24 -0.50
C GLN A 287 3.25 15.33 -0.40
N LEU A 288 2.97 16.05 -1.50
CA LEU A 288 1.84 16.97 -1.59
C LEU A 288 0.50 16.23 -1.53
N LEU A 289 0.41 15.06 -2.16
CA LEU A 289 -0.79 14.23 -2.18
C LEU A 289 -1.18 13.71 -0.78
N ASP A 290 -0.19 13.27 0.00
CA ASP A 290 -0.41 12.82 1.38
C ASP A 290 -0.89 13.93 2.31
N ARG A 291 -0.54 15.18 1.97
CA ARG A 291 -0.97 16.39 2.69
C ARG A 291 -2.29 16.96 2.22
N LEU A 292 -2.92 16.38 1.20
CA LEU A 292 -4.22 16.87 0.75
C LEU A 292 -5.26 16.76 1.88
N PRO A 293 -6.12 17.76 2.04
CA PRO A 293 -7.19 17.69 3.03
C PRO A 293 -8.10 16.48 2.74
N PRO A 294 -8.53 15.74 3.78
CA PRO A 294 -9.53 14.71 3.60
C PRO A 294 -10.87 15.33 3.15
N VAL A 295 -11.65 14.57 2.38
CA VAL A 295 -12.97 15.00 1.91
C VAL A 295 -14.03 14.00 2.28
N SER A 296 -15.18 14.48 2.74
CA SER A 296 -16.32 13.62 3.02
C SER A 296 -17.06 13.29 1.73
N LEU A 297 -17.65 12.08 1.65
CA LEU A 297 -18.53 11.74 0.52
C LEU A 297 -19.75 12.68 0.46
N ALA A 298 -20.18 13.23 1.59
CA ALA A 298 -21.28 14.20 1.63
C ALA A 298 -20.95 15.52 0.91
N ASP A 299 -19.66 15.86 0.78
CA ASP A 299 -19.21 17.08 0.09
C ASP A 299 -19.11 16.88 -1.43
N LEU A 300 -19.16 15.62 -1.90
CA LEU A 300 -19.14 15.29 -3.32
C LEU A 300 -20.53 15.45 -3.93
N LYS A 301 -20.61 16.20 -5.03
CA LYS A 301 -21.87 16.49 -5.74
C LYS A 301 -21.86 15.92 -7.14
N SER A 302 -23.05 15.67 -7.66
CA SER A 302 -23.23 15.38 -9.08
C SER A 302 -22.66 16.51 -9.92
N GLY A 303 -21.92 16.17 -10.98
CA GLY A 303 -21.17 17.11 -11.80
C GLY A 303 -19.72 17.31 -11.37
N ASN A 304 -19.32 16.92 -10.14
CA ASN A 304 -17.90 16.99 -9.76
C ASN A 304 -17.07 15.96 -10.50
N ALA A 305 -15.84 16.32 -10.86
CA ALA A 305 -14.88 15.40 -11.45
C ALA A 305 -14.06 14.74 -10.33
N ILE A 306 -13.90 13.42 -10.42
CA ILE A 306 -13.09 12.63 -9.49
C ILE A 306 -12.16 11.68 -10.23
N VAL A 307 -11.03 11.37 -9.60
CA VAL A 307 -10.15 10.26 -9.98
C VAL A 307 -10.16 9.25 -8.87
N VAL A 308 -10.35 7.99 -9.25
CA VAL A 308 -10.40 6.85 -8.35
C VAL A 308 -9.31 5.88 -8.74
N ASN A 309 -8.50 5.48 -7.77
CA ASN A 309 -7.65 4.32 -7.84
C ASN A 309 -8.26 3.25 -6.94
N GLY A 310 -8.49 2.06 -7.46
CA GLY A 310 -9.16 1.01 -6.72
C GLY A 310 -9.11 -0.33 -7.44
N THR A 311 -9.79 -1.32 -6.88
CA THR A 311 -9.82 -2.66 -7.47
C THR A 311 -11.15 -2.86 -8.21
N PRO A 312 -11.15 -3.24 -9.50
CA PRO A 312 -12.38 -3.53 -10.20
C PRO A 312 -12.99 -4.84 -9.68
N SER A 313 -14.32 -4.88 -9.67
CA SER A 313 -15.09 -6.11 -9.49
C SER A 313 -14.86 -7.06 -10.65
N ALA A 314 -15.17 -8.34 -10.47
CA ALA A 314 -15.04 -9.37 -11.51
C ALA A 314 -15.74 -8.99 -12.82
N ASP A 315 -16.87 -8.28 -12.74
CA ASP A 315 -17.66 -7.84 -13.90
C ASP A 315 -17.18 -6.52 -14.51
N GLY A 316 -16.16 -5.88 -13.92
CA GLY A 316 -15.55 -4.64 -14.41
C GLY A 316 -16.43 -3.37 -14.35
N THR A 317 -17.65 -3.47 -13.84
CA THR A 317 -18.62 -2.35 -13.75
C THR A 317 -18.57 -1.59 -12.41
N LYS A 318 -18.01 -2.24 -11.39
CA LYS A 318 -17.84 -1.69 -10.04
C LYS A 318 -16.35 -1.62 -9.69
N ILE A 319 -15.92 -0.59 -8.95
CA ILE A 319 -14.56 -0.43 -8.44
C ILE A 319 -14.63 -0.15 -6.94
N THR A 320 -13.89 -0.90 -6.14
CA THR A 320 -13.69 -0.60 -4.73
C THR A 320 -12.54 0.39 -4.61
N ALA A 321 -12.82 1.61 -4.18
CA ALA A 321 -11.84 2.68 -4.07
C ALA A 321 -10.81 2.34 -2.98
N ILE A 322 -9.53 2.50 -3.32
CA ILE A 322 -8.43 2.56 -2.36
C ILE A 322 -8.11 4.02 -2.08
N THR A 323 -8.00 4.82 -3.15
CA THR A 323 -7.82 6.28 -3.06
C THR A 323 -8.80 6.98 -4.00
N LEU A 324 -9.45 8.03 -3.52
CA LEU A 324 -10.33 8.89 -4.30
C LEU A 324 -9.89 10.34 -4.13
N ILE A 325 -9.79 11.06 -5.25
CA ILE A 325 -9.42 12.47 -5.28
C ILE A 325 -10.49 13.28 -6.00
N SER A 326 -11.02 14.29 -5.32
CA SER A 326 -11.97 15.27 -5.86
C SER A 326 -11.30 16.64 -6.09
N GLY A 327 -12.01 17.60 -6.71
CA GLY A 327 -11.47 18.93 -6.98
C GLY A 327 -10.59 19.00 -8.23
N ILE A 328 -10.70 18.01 -9.12
CA ILE A 328 -9.89 17.91 -10.35
C ILE A 328 -10.57 18.56 -11.57
N GLU A 329 -11.69 19.26 -11.40
CA GLU A 329 -12.46 19.88 -12.49
C GLU A 329 -11.63 20.82 -13.36
N PRO A 330 -10.76 21.70 -12.82
CA PRO A 330 -9.92 22.55 -13.67
C PRO A 330 -9.00 21.75 -14.57
N ILE A 331 -8.47 20.63 -14.08
CA ILE A 331 -7.58 19.74 -14.83
C ILE A 331 -8.38 18.92 -15.84
N ALA A 332 -9.54 18.41 -15.44
CA ALA A 332 -10.45 17.67 -16.30
C ALA A 332 -10.92 18.51 -17.50
N ASN A 333 -11.17 19.81 -17.28
CA ASN A 333 -11.53 20.75 -18.34
C ASN A 333 -10.36 21.08 -19.25
N ALA A 334 -9.15 21.24 -18.69
CA ALA A 334 -7.96 21.56 -19.47
C ALA A 334 -7.49 20.38 -20.34
N VAL A 335 -7.52 19.15 -19.79
CA VAL A 335 -6.96 17.96 -20.43
C VAL A 335 -7.77 16.68 -20.12
N PRO A 336 -9.01 16.56 -20.64
CA PRO A 336 -9.89 15.43 -20.30
C PRO A 336 -9.32 14.06 -20.66
N ASN A 337 -8.57 13.96 -21.77
CA ASN A 337 -7.98 12.69 -22.24
C ASN A 337 -6.66 12.35 -21.55
N LEU A 338 -5.92 13.36 -21.07
CA LEU A 338 -4.66 13.15 -20.39
C LEU A 338 -4.84 13.10 -18.88
N LEU A 339 -6.04 13.26 -18.33
CA LEU A 339 -6.26 13.27 -16.88
C LEU A 339 -5.76 11.99 -16.20
N ARG A 340 -5.84 10.86 -16.89
CA ARG A 340 -5.28 9.57 -16.46
C ARG A 340 -3.74 9.52 -16.55
N ASP A 341 -3.11 10.26 -17.47
CA ASP A 341 -1.66 10.24 -17.70
C ASP A 341 -0.91 11.38 -16.98
N VAL A 342 -1.58 12.51 -16.78
CA VAL A 342 -1.14 13.70 -16.02
C VAL A 342 -1.10 13.39 -14.53
N LEU A 343 -2.17 12.76 -14.04
CA LEU A 343 -2.15 12.11 -12.74
C LEU A 343 -1.45 10.74 -12.83
N GLY A 344 -0.90 10.39 -14.00
CA GLY A 344 0.08 9.31 -14.17
C GLY A 344 1.46 9.68 -13.63
N GLY A 345 1.71 10.93 -13.21
CA GLY A 345 2.76 11.25 -12.24
C GLY A 345 2.54 10.58 -10.88
N TRP A 346 1.31 10.12 -10.59
CA TRP A 346 1.01 9.14 -9.54
C TRP A 346 1.26 7.71 -10.00
N ASN A 347 2.20 7.49 -10.92
CA ASN A 347 2.68 6.14 -11.16
C ASN A 347 3.37 5.67 -9.87
N LEU A 348 2.59 4.92 -9.09
CA LEU A 348 2.97 4.09 -7.96
C LEU A 348 3.89 2.96 -8.44
N GLY A 349 5.04 3.39 -8.95
CA GLY A 349 5.99 2.61 -9.73
C GLY A 349 7.27 3.39 -10.05
N GLY A 350 7.31 4.70 -9.79
CA GLY A 350 8.50 5.55 -9.91
C GLY A 350 8.76 6.37 -8.64
N GLY A 351 8.88 5.69 -7.49
CA GLY A 351 9.30 6.28 -6.22
C GLY A 351 8.30 6.09 -5.09
N GLY A 352 8.53 5.07 -4.26
CA GLY A 352 7.94 4.89 -2.92
C GLY A 352 6.41 4.70 -2.82
N ASP A 353 5.97 3.64 -2.15
CA ASP A 353 4.66 3.56 -1.48
C ASP A 353 3.36 3.70 -2.30
N LEU A 354 2.92 2.57 -2.84
CA LEU A 354 1.55 2.12 -2.55
C LEU A 354 1.44 0.60 -2.47
N ILE A 355 2.36 -0.11 -3.12
CA ILE A 355 2.67 -1.51 -2.88
C ILE A 355 3.69 -1.50 -1.73
N ASP A 356 3.20 -1.58 -0.50
CA ASP A 356 4.06 -1.79 0.67
C ASP A 356 4.95 -3.02 0.37
N LEU A 357 6.23 -2.94 0.70
CA LEU A 357 7.13 -4.08 0.55
C LEU A 357 6.99 -4.97 1.79
N PRO A 358 7.30 -6.27 1.70
CA PRO A 358 7.41 -7.11 2.89
C PRO A 358 8.26 -6.43 3.98
N GLN A 359 7.63 -6.05 5.09
CA GLN A 359 8.29 -5.48 6.26
C GLN A 359 8.97 -6.57 7.09
#